data_AF-W1XQP4-F1
#
_entry.id   AF-W1XQP4-F1
#
_cell.length_a   1.000
_cell.length_b   1.000
_cell.length_c   1.000
_cell.angle_alpha   90.00
_cell.angle_beta   90.00
_cell.angle_gamma   90.00
#
_symmetry.space_group_name_H-M   'P 1'
#
loop_
_entity.id
_entity.type
_entity.pdbx_description
1 polymer ?
#
loop_
_entity_poly.entity_id
_entity_poly.type
_entity_poly.pdbx_seq_one_letter_code
_entity_poly.pdbx_strand_id
1 'polypeptide(L)' 'MNPFNIIKYGKYFSESRFLGFLGRYGKKLAFVQQAVTLFLCFRDKDTPKYVKAVIAGALGYLVLPIDIVPDAIAVL' A
#
# COMPACT_ATOMS: atom_id res chain seq x y z
N MET A 1 -18.82 15.45 -1.65
CA MET A 1 -18.04 14.60 -2.58
C MET A 1 -18.72 13.25 -2.69
N ASN A 2 -19.12 12.81 -3.89
CA ASN A 2 -19.85 11.55 -4.07
C ASN A 2 -18.94 10.33 -3.85
N PRO A 3 -19.28 9.40 -2.92
CA PRO A 3 -18.43 8.27 -2.53
C PRO A 3 -18.18 7.25 -3.65
N PHE A 4 -18.96 7.29 -4.73
CA PHE A 4 -18.88 6.33 -5.84
C PHE A 4 -17.67 6.53 -6.77
N ASN A 5 -17.10 7.74 -6.85
CA ASN A 5 -15.95 8.00 -7.75
C ASN A 5 -14.61 7.46 -7.21
N ILE A 6 -14.51 7.15 -5.92
CA ILE A 6 -13.29 6.64 -5.27
C ILE A 6 -13.04 5.15 -5.62
N ILE A 7 -14.10 4.45 -6.05
CA ILE A 7 -14.08 3.00 -6.32
C ILE A 7 -13.20 2.65 -7.54
N LYS A 8 -12.89 3.61 -8.41
CA LYS A 8 -12.12 3.39 -9.65
C LYS A 8 -10.61 3.18 -9.43
N TYR A 9 -10.08 3.49 -8.24
CA TYR A 9 -8.64 3.47 -7.95
C TYR A 9 -8.15 2.19 -7.26
N GLY A 10 -9.03 1.26 -6.90
CA GLY A 10 -8.65 -0.01 -6.25
C GLY A 10 -7.82 -0.97 -7.12
N LYS A 11 -7.47 -0.59 -8.36
CA LYS A 11 -6.81 -1.44 -9.36
C LYS A 11 -5.28 -1.28 -9.40
N TYR A 12 -4.70 -0.36 -8.63
CA TYR A 12 -3.27 -0.01 -8.74
C TYR A 12 -2.36 -0.72 -7.73
N PHE A 13 -2.92 -1.50 -6.79
CA PHE A 13 -2.13 -2.33 -5.88
C PHE A 13 -1.86 -3.70 -6.51
N SER A 14 -0.59 -4.14 -6.47
CA SER A 14 -0.17 -5.47 -6.90
C SER A 14 0.26 -6.28 -5.69
N GLU A 15 -0.55 -7.27 -5.29
CA GLU A 15 -0.23 -8.16 -4.16
C GLU A 15 1.15 -8.80 -4.32
N SER A 16 1.49 -9.25 -5.53
CA SER A 16 2.77 -9.90 -5.82
C SER A 16 3.97 -8.99 -5.58
N ARG A 17 3.87 -7.70 -5.95
CA ARG A 17 4.96 -6.74 -5.69
C ARG A 17 5.09 -6.46 -4.20
N PHE A 18 3.98 -6.32 -3.48
CA PHE A 18 4.00 -6.12 -2.03
C PHE A 18 4.61 -7.30 -1.29
N LEU A 19 4.23 -8.53 -1.64
CA LEU A 19 4.83 -9.74 -1.04
C LEU A 19 6.33 -9.86 -1.37
N GLY A 20 6.74 -9.51 -2.60
CA GLY A 20 8.15 -9.46 -2.99
C GLY A 20 8.94 -8.40 -2.21
N PHE A 21 8.36 -7.21 -2.00
CA PHE A 21 8.92 -6.16 -1.17
C PHE A 21 9.04 -6.60 0.29
N LEU A 22 7.99 -7.20 0.85
CA LEU A 22 7.99 -7.70 2.23
C LEU A 22 9.04 -8.80 2.44
N GLY A 23 9.21 -9.70 1.46
CA GLY A 23 10.24 -10.75 1.50
C GLY A 23 11.67 -10.20 1.44
N ARG A 24 11.90 -9.10 0.71
CA ARG A 24 13.22 -8.47 0.55
C ARG A 24 13.57 -7.48 1.67
N TYR A 25 12.61 -6.67 2.10
CA TYR A 25 12.82 -5.52 2.99
C TYR A 25 12.09 -5.64 4.33
N GLY A 26 11.10 -6.53 4.47
CA GLY A 26 10.25 -6.62 5.66
C GLY A 26 11.01 -6.83 6.97
N LYS A 27 12.16 -7.53 6.95
CA LYS A 27 13.01 -7.71 8.14
C LYS A 27 13.67 -6.42 8.65
N LYS A 28 13.77 -5.38 7.80
CA LYS A 28 14.40 -4.09 8.11
C LYS A 28 13.39 -2.97 8.36
N LEU A 29 12.10 -3.23 8.15
CA LEU A 29 11.05 -2.21 8.30
C LEU A 29 10.47 -2.26 9.70
N ALA A 30 10.62 -1.16 10.44
CA ALA A 30 10.02 -1.00 11.77
C ALA A 30 8.48 -1.11 11.75
N PHE A 31 7.85 -0.77 10.61
CA PHE A 31 6.40 -0.79 10.43
C PHE A 31 5.88 -2.02 9.66
N VAL A 32 6.68 -3.09 9.54
CA VAL A 32 6.28 -4.30 8.80
C VAL A 32 4.97 -4.89 9.32
N GLN A 33 4.76 -4.86 10.65
CA GLN A 33 3.54 -5.36 11.27
C GLN A 33 2.31 -4.56 10.81
N GLN A 34 2.41 -3.23 10.77
CA GLN A 34 1.34 -2.35 10.31
C GLN A 34 1.04 -2.55 8.82
N ALA A 35 2.07 -2.73 7.99
CA ALA A 35 1.93 -3.00 6.56
C ALA A 35 1.20 -4.34 6.32
N VAL A 36 1.53 -5.39 7.08
CA VAL A 36 0.85 -6.69 7.01
C VAL A 36 -0.59 -6.58 7.51
N THR A 37 -0.85 -5.87 8.61
CA THR A 37 -2.22 -5.62 9.08
C THR A 37 -3.06 -4.92 8.01
N LEU A 38 -2.53 -3.88 7.37
CA LEU A 38 -3.21 -3.21 6.27
C LEU A 38 -3.49 -4.17 5.10
N PHE A 39 -2.52 -5.00 4.73
CA PHE A 39 -2.70 -6.01 3.68
C PHE A 39 -3.80 -7.01 4.01
N LEU A 40 -3.92 -7.43 5.28
CA LEU A 40 -5.01 -8.30 5.72
C LEU A 40 -6.37 -7.57 5.66
N CYS A 41 -6.45 -6.33 6.16
CA CYS A 41 -7.65 -5.50 6.05
C CYS A 41 -8.06 -5.25 4.59
N PHE A 42 -7.10 -5.12 3.67
CA PHE A 42 -7.37 -4.97 2.24
C PHE A 42 -8.05 -6.22 1.64
N ARG A 43 -7.62 -7.42 2.07
CA ARG A 43 -8.16 -8.71 1.61
C ARG A 43 -9.49 -9.09 2.24
N ASP A 44 -9.79 -8.55 3.41
CA ASP A 44 -11.05 -8.78 4.11
C ASP A 44 -12.24 -8.32 3.24
N LYS A 45 -13.27 -9.16 3.11
CA LYS A 45 -14.47 -8.89 2.33
C LYS A 45 -15.34 -7.81 2.98
N ASP A 46 -15.31 -7.70 4.30
CA ASP A 46 -16.13 -6.76 5.07
C ASP A 46 -15.56 -5.35 5.08
N THR A 47 -14.30 -5.17 4.66
CA THR A 47 -13.69 -3.85 4.55
C THR A 47 -14.39 -3.00 3.48
N PRO A 48 -14.89 -1.80 3.83
CA PRO A 48 -15.55 -0.92 2.87
C PRO A 48 -14.65 -0.57 1.69
N LYS A 49 -15.23 -0.44 0.49
CA LYS A 49 -14.49 -0.20 -0.75
C LYS A 49 -13.60 1.06 -0.72
N TYR A 50 -14.05 2.12 -0.06
CA TYR A 50 -13.26 3.35 0.08
C TYR A 50 -12.03 3.13 0.96
N VAL A 51 -12.16 2.34 2.04
CA VAL A 51 -11.04 1.97 2.92
C VAL A 51 -10.04 1.12 2.13
N LYS A 52 -10.50 0.15 1.35
CA LYS A 52 -9.63 -0.64 0.47
C LYS A 52 -8.84 0.23 -0.52
N ALA A 53 -9.46 1.28 -1.07
CA ALA A 53 -8.78 2.22 -1.96
C ALA A 53 -7.67 3.00 -1.23
N VAL A 54 -7.93 3.47 0.00
CA VAL A 54 -6.93 4.14 0.85
C VAL A 54 -5.79 3.19 1.19
N ILE A 55 -6.09 1.96 1.62
CA ILE A 55 -5.09 0.94 1.93
C ILE A 55 -4.25 0.59 0.70
N ALA A 56 -4.88 0.42 -0.46
CA ALA A 56 -4.19 0.17 -1.72
C ALA A 56 -3.23 1.32 -2.08
N GLY A 57 -3.60 2.57 -1.82
CA GLY A 57 -2.73 3.72 -1.97
C GLY A 57 -1.54 3.68 -1.03
N ALA A 58 -1.77 3.44 0.27
CA ALA A 58 -0.72 3.36 1.29
C ALA A 58 0.28 2.22 1.02
N LEU A 59 -0.22 1.01 0.73
CA LEU A 59 0.62 -0.15 0.39
C LEU A 59 1.29 0.02 -0.98
N GLY A 60 0.65 0.72 -1.92
CA GLY A 60 1.22 1.05 -3.22
C GLY A 60 2.42 1.99 -3.08
N TYR A 61 2.26 3.08 -2.32
CA TYR A 61 3.33 4.03 -1.97
C TYR A 61 4.53 3.31 -1.36
N LEU A 62 4.26 2.43 -0.38
CA LEU A 62 5.29 1.63 0.28
C LEU A 62 6.17 0.78 -0.65
N VAL A 63 5.60 0.28 -1.75
CA VAL A 63 6.25 -0.69 -2.66
C VAL A 63 6.81 -0.02 -3.91
N LEU A 64 6.40 1.23 -4.20
CA LEU A 64 6.79 1.92 -5.42
C LEU A 64 8.30 2.22 -5.41
N PRO A 65 9.07 1.72 -6.39
CA PRO A 65 10.51 1.98 -6.47
C PRO A 65 10.81 3.47 -6.72
N ILE A 66 9.82 4.19 -7.25
CA ILE A 66 9.86 5.63 -7.50
C ILE A 66 9.69 6.43 -6.22
N ASP A 67 9.43 5.85 -5.04
CA ASP A 67 9.19 6.63 -3.82
C ASP A 67 10.41 6.70 -2.89
N ILE A 68 11.20 5.61 -2.88
CA ILE A 68 12.54 5.55 -2.27
C ILE A 68 13.52 6.56 -2.91
N VAL A 69 13.34 6.85 -4.20
CA VAL A 69 14.17 7.79 -4.97
C VAL A 69 13.91 9.28 -4.60
N PRO A 70 12.66 9.80 -4.61
CA PRO A 70 12.33 11.18 -4.26
C PRO A 70 12.46 11.46 -2.77
N ASP A 71 12.23 10.50 -1.85
CA ASP A 71 12.56 10.71 -0.43
C ASP A 71 14.07 10.93 -0.21
N ALA A 72 14.92 10.27 -1.02
CA ALA A 72 16.37 10.50 -1.01
C ALA A 72 16.79 11.81 -1.69
N ILE A 73 15.99 12.33 -2.63
CA ILE A 73 16.27 13.60 -3.33
C ILE A 73 15.74 14.80 -2.53
N ALA A 74 14.62 14.67 -1.80
CA ALA A 74 14.06 15.76 -0.99
C ALA A 74 14.87 16.08 0.28
N VAL A 75 15.83 15.22 0.63
CA VAL A 75 16.76 15.39 1.77
C VAL A 75 18.13 15.96 1.34
N LEU A 76 18.37 16.15 0.03
CA LEU A 76 19.55 16.84 -0.50
C LEU A 76 19.23 18.30 -0.85
#